data_AF-A0A8D8JWY5-F1
#
_entry.id   AF-A0A8D8JWY5-F1
#
_cell.length_a   1.000
_cell.length_b   1.000
_cell.length_c   1.000
_cell.angle_alpha   90.00
_cell.angle_beta   90.00
_cell.angle_gamma   90.00
#
_symmetry.space_group_name_H-M   'P 1'
#
loop_
_entity.id
_entity.type
_entity.pdbx_description
1 polymer ?
#
loop_
_entity_poly.entity_id
_entity_poly.type
_entity_poly.pdbx_seq_one_letter_code
_entity_poly.pdbx_strand_id
1 'polypeptide(L)'
;MCIYSLIEIEEIFNENIHSCFNGSIKDRNLGYISGTINDGKCPNVGSIGNIFSFCQVGLKISGVTPIVSRSLFVFQNESVTSVTTANTGPHTLAFLGTNDGWIKKVLLSGSAAGEYEKIEVDPGTKILTDTMIAPRNDFLYVLSTKKDN
;
A
#
# COMPACT_ATOMS: atom_id res chain seq x y z
N MET A 1 -0.45 -11.25 0.08
CA MET A 1 -1.33 -10.07 -0.07
C MET A 1 -1.58 -9.46 1.30
N CYS A 2 -1.35 -8.17 1.46
CA CYS A 2 -1.65 -7.41 2.67
C CYS A 2 -2.56 -6.24 2.30
N ILE A 3 -3.38 -5.79 3.25
CA ILE A 3 -4.26 -4.63 3.09
C ILE A 3 -3.86 -3.63 4.18
N TYR A 4 -3.73 -2.36 3.81
CA TYR A 4 -3.43 -1.29 4.75
C TYR A 4 -4.59 -0.31 4.78
N SER A 5 -5.09 0.00 5.98
CA SER A 5 -6.09 1.04 6.16
C SER A 5 -5.44 2.41 6.03
N LEU A 6 -6.00 3.29 5.20
CA LEU A 6 -5.51 4.66 5.09
C LEU A 6 -5.65 5.44 6.41
N ILE A 7 -6.70 5.13 7.19
CA ILE A 7 -6.94 5.77 8.49
C ILE A 7 -5.83 5.37 9.48
N GLU A 8 -5.49 4.07 9.56
CA GLU A 8 -4.42 3.59 10.45
C GLU A 8 -3.05 4.14 10.00
N ILE A 9 -2.80 4.25 8.69
CA ILE A 9 -1.58 4.88 8.17
C ILE A 9 -1.50 6.35 8.61
N GLU A 10 -2.60 7.09 8.50
CA GLU A 10 -2.67 8.50 8.88
C GLU A 10 -2.47 8.70 10.39
N GLU A 11 -3.05 7.84 11.22
CA GLU A 11 -2.82 7.83 12.67
C GLU A 11 -1.34 7.64 13.00
N ILE A 12 -0.67 6.67 12.38
CA ILE A 12 0.77 6.45 12.56
C ILE A 12 1.58 7.68 12.12
N PHE A 13 1.20 8.34 11.04
CA PHE A 13 1.86 9.58 10.62
C PHE A 13 1.70 10.70 11.65
N ASN A 14 0.49 10.89 12.18
CA ASN A 14 0.22 11.87 13.23
C ASN A 14 0.99 11.56 14.52
N GLU A 15 1.07 10.29 14.93
CA GLU A 15 1.86 9.87 16.08
C GLU A 15 3.35 10.16 15.91
N ASN A 16 3.93 9.89 14.74
CA ASN A 16 5.34 10.20 14.45
C ASN A 16 5.61 11.70 14.53
N ILE A 17 4.69 12.52 13.99
CA ILE A 17 4.75 13.97 14.08
C ILE A 17 4.72 14.40 15.55
N HIS A 18 3.72 13.97 16.33
CA HIS A 18 3.59 14.36 17.73
C HIS A 18 4.81 13.92 18.55
N SER A 19 5.32 12.71 18.32
CA SER A 19 6.51 12.19 18.97
C SER A 19 7.77 13.02 18.69
N CYS A 20 7.85 13.62 17.50
CA CYS A 20 8.97 14.48 17.12
C CYS A 20 8.90 15.84 17.85
N PHE A 21 7.72 16.44 17.95
CA PHE A 21 7.56 17.76 18.57
C PHE A 21 7.49 17.73 20.10
N ASN A 22 7.04 16.62 20.69
CA ASN A 22 7.03 16.45 22.15
C ASN A 22 8.39 15.96 22.70
N GLY A 23 9.35 15.62 21.82
CA GLY A 23 10.70 15.21 22.18
C GLY A 23 10.87 13.73 22.51
N SER A 24 9.83 12.91 22.36
CA SER A 24 9.92 11.45 22.51
C SER A 24 10.89 10.82 21.50
N ILE A 25 10.92 11.33 20.28
CA ILE A 25 11.95 11.02 19.28
C ILE A 25 12.77 12.26 18.97
N LYS A 26 14.08 12.06 18.81
CA LYS A 26 15.04 13.14 18.55
C LYS A 26 15.47 13.24 17.10
N ASP A 27 15.19 12.21 16.30
CA ASP A 27 15.59 12.08 14.90
C ASP A 27 14.35 11.88 14.03
N ARG A 28 14.33 12.54 12.87
CA ARG A 28 13.23 12.47 11.88
C ARG A 28 13.37 11.26 10.95
N ASN A 29 14.45 10.49 11.08
CA ASN A 29 14.77 9.27 10.34
C ASN A 29 14.76 9.44 8.81
N LEU A 30 15.34 10.56 8.36
CA LEU A 30 15.37 10.97 6.95
C LEU A 30 16.76 11.44 6.51
N GLY A 31 17.84 10.81 7.00
CA GLY A 31 19.22 11.25 6.71
C GLY A 31 19.54 11.36 5.21
N TYR A 32 18.87 10.57 4.37
CA TYR A 32 19.04 10.56 2.91
C TYR A 32 18.35 11.72 2.17
N ILE A 33 17.43 12.45 2.81
CA ILE A 33 16.72 13.63 2.23
C ILE A 33 16.92 14.91 3.06
N SER A 34 17.19 14.79 4.36
CA SER A 34 17.08 15.90 5.31
C SER A 34 18.16 16.97 5.17
N GLY A 35 19.28 16.67 4.49
CA GLY A 35 20.40 17.59 4.35
C GLY A 35 20.82 18.23 5.69
N THR A 36 21.26 19.48 5.64
CA THR A 36 21.74 20.26 6.80
C THR A 36 20.64 20.83 7.69
N ILE A 37 19.35 20.69 7.34
CA ILE A 37 18.24 21.27 8.13
C ILE A 37 18.14 20.49 9.45
N ASN A 38 18.56 21.14 10.54
CA ASN A 38 18.66 20.55 11.88
C ASN A 38 19.42 19.20 11.92
N ASP A 39 20.24 18.89 10.91
CA ASP A 39 20.99 17.62 10.82
C ASP A 39 20.10 16.36 10.97
N GLY A 40 18.90 16.40 10.36
CA GLY A 40 17.91 15.31 10.49
C GLY A 40 17.18 15.26 11.83
N LYS A 41 17.50 16.12 12.80
CA LYS A 41 16.92 16.09 14.15
C LYS A 41 15.54 16.73 14.20
N CYS A 42 14.76 16.29 15.18
CA CYS A 42 13.52 16.91 15.58
C CYS A 42 13.77 18.29 16.21
N PRO A 43 12.82 19.24 16.08
CA PRO A 43 12.90 20.52 16.78
C PRO A 43 12.97 20.36 18.29
N ASN A 44 13.52 21.37 18.98
CA ASN A 44 13.48 21.39 20.42
C ASN A 44 12.04 21.60 20.91
N VAL A 45 11.66 20.89 21.97
CA VAL A 45 10.32 21.00 22.56
C VAL A 45 10.02 22.45 22.92
N GLY A 46 8.92 22.99 22.41
CA GLY A 46 8.49 24.37 22.65
C GLY A 46 9.21 25.45 21.83
N SER A 47 10.16 25.11 20.95
CA SER A 47 10.82 26.12 20.08
C SER A 47 9.94 26.57 18.91
N ILE A 48 8.92 25.79 18.59
CA ILE A 48 7.88 26.08 17.61
C ILE A 48 6.61 26.11 18.44
N GLY A 49 5.87 27.23 18.44
CA GLY A 49 4.68 27.42 19.27
C GLY A 49 3.54 26.42 18.95
N ASN A 50 2.28 26.80 19.17
CA ASN A 50 1.16 25.92 18.82
C ASN A 50 1.13 25.64 17.30
N ILE A 51 1.30 24.38 16.91
CA ILE A 51 1.28 23.96 15.51
C ILE A 51 -0.16 23.57 15.15
N PHE A 52 -0.82 24.43 14.38
CA PHE A 52 -2.20 24.19 13.92
C PHE A 52 -2.25 23.39 12.61
N SER A 53 -1.17 23.39 11.83
CA SER A 53 -1.06 22.61 10.60
C SER A 53 0.39 22.18 10.35
N PHE A 54 0.63 20.87 10.27
CA PHE A 54 1.96 20.32 10.02
C PHE A 54 2.43 20.53 8.57
N CYS A 55 1.51 20.73 7.62
CA CYS A 55 1.85 21.06 6.24
C CYS A 55 2.56 22.42 6.12
N GLN A 56 2.27 23.37 7.02
CA GLN A 56 2.87 24.72 6.97
C GLN A 56 4.28 24.77 7.57
N VAL A 57 4.64 23.81 8.43
CA VAL A 57 5.95 23.79 9.09
C VAL A 57 7.06 23.34 8.12
N GLY A 58 6.69 22.69 7.00
CA GLY A 58 7.64 22.29 5.94
C GLY A 58 8.68 21.25 6.41
N LEU A 59 8.51 20.66 7.60
CA LEU A 59 9.41 19.66 8.14
C LEU A 59 9.08 18.29 7.55
N LYS A 60 10.07 17.69 6.91
CA LYS A 60 10.00 16.30 6.46
C LYS A 60 10.26 15.40 7.68
N ILE A 61 9.29 14.59 8.05
CA ILE A 61 9.35 13.65 9.17
C ILE A 61 9.02 12.26 8.60
N SER A 62 9.82 11.25 8.95
CA SER A 62 9.50 9.84 8.70
C SER A 62 9.10 9.17 10.01
N GLY A 63 8.96 7.85 9.99
CA GLY A 63 8.87 7.02 11.19
C GLY A 63 10.13 6.17 11.37
N VAL A 64 10.36 5.72 12.59
CA VAL A 64 11.37 4.68 12.90
C VAL A 64 10.76 3.28 12.89
N THR A 65 9.44 3.18 13.06
CA THR A 65 8.69 1.93 13.06
C THR A 65 8.01 1.72 11.71
N PRO A 66 8.17 0.55 11.06
CA PRO A 66 7.44 0.24 9.84
C PRO A 66 5.95 0.09 10.12
N ILE A 67 5.13 0.49 9.15
CA ILE A 67 3.68 0.21 9.17
C ILE A 67 3.49 -1.27 8.84
N VAL A 68 2.87 -2.01 9.76
CA VAL A 68 2.67 -3.45 9.65
C VAL A 68 1.20 -3.78 9.46
N SER A 69 0.93 -4.80 8.65
CA SER A 69 -0.40 -5.37 8.49
C SER A 69 -0.32 -6.89 8.45
N ARG A 70 -1.36 -7.55 8.95
CA ARG A 70 -1.47 -9.00 8.90
C ARG A 70 -1.70 -9.44 7.45
N SER A 71 -0.96 -10.47 7.02
CA SER A 71 -1.20 -11.05 5.70
C SER A 71 -2.59 -11.67 5.63
N LEU A 72 -3.37 -11.26 4.62
CA LEU A 72 -4.70 -11.81 4.37
C LEU A 72 -4.61 -13.12 3.57
N PHE A 73 -3.71 -13.17 2.59
CA PHE A 73 -3.45 -14.35 1.77
C PHE A 73 -1.96 -14.55 1.55
N VAL A 74 -1.51 -15.79 1.73
CA VAL A 74 -0.13 -16.23 1.49
C VAL A 74 -0.16 -17.31 0.41
N PHE A 75 0.48 -17.04 -0.73
CA PHE A 75 0.60 -17.98 -1.83
C PHE A 75 2.02 -18.58 -1.79
N GLN A 76 2.13 -19.90 -1.58
CA GLN A 76 3.43 -20.56 -1.38
C GLN A 76 4.16 -20.86 -2.69
N ASN A 77 3.43 -21.25 -3.73
CA ASN A 77 4.02 -21.78 -4.98
C ASN A 77 3.84 -20.84 -6.17
N GLU A 78 3.33 -19.64 -5.95
CA GLU A 78 2.96 -18.70 -7.00
C GLU A 78 3.40 -17.30 -6.63
N SER A 79 3.94 -16.57 -7.61
CA SER A 79 4.37 -15.19 -7.42
C SER A 79 3.30 -14.25 -7.97
N VAL A 80 2.68 -13.48 -7.08
CA VAL A 80 1.71 -12.44 -7.45
C VAL A 80 2.47 -11.21 -7.93
N THR A 81 2.13 -10.72 -9.12
CA THR A 81 2.82 -9.63 -9.82
C THR A 81 1.96 -8.40 -10.04
N SER A 82 0.63 -8.52 -9.93
CA SER A 82 -0.29 -7.40 -10.05
C SER A 82 -1.49 -7.57 -9.11
N VAL A 83 -2.14 -6.46 -8.80
CA VAL A 83 -3.37 -6.43 -7.99
C VAL A 83 -4.30 -5.35 -8.53
N THR A 84 -5.56 -5.71 -8.73
CA THR A 84 -6.63 -4.79 -9.12
C THR A 84 -7.87 -5.13 -8.30
N THR A 85 -8.61 -4.14 -7.82
CA THR A 85 -9.78 -4.37 -6.96
C THR A 85 -11.06 -3.82 -7.56
N ALA A 86 -12.19 -4.49 -7.35
CA ALA A 86 -13.53 -3.96 -7.62
C ALA A 86 -14.48 -4.26 -6.48
N ASN A 87 -15.57 -3.49 -6.45
CA ASN A 87 -16.71 -3.75 -5.61
C ASN A 87 -17.84 -4.38 -6.44
N THR A 88 -18.43 -5.45 -5.93
CA THR A 88 -19.63 -6.09 -6.48
C THR A 88 -20.68 -6.19 -5.37
N GLY A 89 -21.72 -5.35 -5.45
CA GLY A 89 -22.67 -5.18 -4.35
C GLY A 89 -21.95 -4.82 -3.05
N PRO A 90 -22.13 -5.60 -1.95
CA PRO A 90 -21.48 -5.34 -0.66
C PRO A 90 -20.07 -5.94 -0.55
N HIS A 91 -19.59 -6.64 -1.58
CA HIS A 91 -18.36 -7.41 -1.54
C HIS A 91 -17.23 -6.71 -2.27
N THR A 92 -16.03 -6.80 -1.71
CA THR A 92 -14.80 -6.35 -2.37
C THR A 92 -14.04 -7.55 -2.92
N LEU A 93 -13.72 -7.49 -4.21
CA LEU A 93 -12.95 -8.47 -4.94
C LEU A 93 -11.57 -7.93 -5.26
N ALA A 94 -10.57 -8.81 -5.21
CA ALA A 94 -9.25 -8.58 -5.78
C ALA A 94 -8.98 -9.56 -6.90
N PHE A 95 -8.42 -9.04 -7.99
CA PHE A 95 -7.86 -9.78 -9.11
C PHE A 95 -6.34 -9.72 -8.96
N LEU A 96 -5.71 -10.88 -8.81
CA LEU A 96 -4.27 -10.99 -8.60
C LEU A 96 -3.65 -11.65 -9.82
N GLY A 97 -2.80 -10.91 -10.54
CA GLY A 97 -2.01 -11.46 -11.63
C GLY A 97 -0.78 -12.20 -11.12
N THR A 98 -0.37 -13.24 -11.83
CA THR A 98 0.79 -14.04 -11.49
C THR A 98 1.92 -13.90 -12.51
N ASN A 99 3.11 -14.37 -12.15
CA ASN A 99 4.27 -14.38 -13.04
C ASN A 99 4.16 -15.41 -14.18
N ASP A 100 3.23 -16.35 -14.11
CA ASP A 100 3.05 -17.48 -15.02
C ASP A 100 1.74 -17.41 -15.83
N GLY A 101 1.09 -16.24 -15.88
CA GLY A 101 -0.01 -16.01 -16.83
C GLY A 101 -1.42 -16.10 -16.30
N TRP A 102 -1.59 -16.18 -14.98
CA TRP A 102 -2.89 -16.42 -14.37
C TRP A 102 -3.44 -15.17 -13.70
N ILE A 103 -4.77 -15.10 -13.63
CA ILE A 103 -5.52 -14.19 -12.78
C ILE A 103 -6.27 -15.00 -11.73
N LYS A 104 -5.99 -14.72 -10.46
CA LYS A 104 -6.77 -15.23 -9.32
C LYS A 104 -7.86 -14.23 -8.97
N LYS A 105 -9.06 -14.73 -8.68
CA LYS A 105 -10.15 -13.93 -8.12
C LYS A 105 -10.32 -14.28 -6.66
N VAL A 106 -10.21 -13.25 -5.84
CA VAL A 106 -10.17 -13.37 -4.39
C VAL A 106 -11.22 -12.47 -3.77
N LEU A 107 -12.06 -13.03 -2.92
CA LEU A 107 -13.02 -12.29 -2.13
C LEU A 107 -12.35 -11.79 -0.85
N LEU A 108 -12.34 -10.47 -0.63
CA LEU A 108 -11.66 -9.84 0.52
C LEU A 108 -12.56 -9.73 1.76
N SER A 109 -13.88 -9.74 1.58
CA SER A 109 -14.84 -9.53 2.66
C SER A 109 -15.97 -10.58 2.67
N GLY A 110 -16.41 -10.96 3.87
CA GLY A 110 -17.50 -11.91 4.09
C GLY A 110 -17.06 -13.24 4.74
N SER A 111 -18.02 -14.11 5.02
CA SER A 111 -17.79 -15.42 5.67
C SER A 111 -17.01 -16.41 4.81
N ALA A 112 -16.94 -16.19 3.49
CA ALA A 112 -16.24 -17.01 2.52
C ALA A 112 -15.05 -16.27 1.88
N ALA A 113 -14.42 -15.34 2.60
CA ALA A 113 -13.22 -14.64 2.12
C ALA A 113 -12.14 -15.67 1.70
N GLY A 114 -11.64 -15.55 0.48
CA GLY A 114 -10.86 -16.62 -0.14
C GLY A 114 -10.69 -16.47 -1.64
N GLU A 115 -9.71 -17.17 -2.19
CA GLU A 115 -9.64 -17.45 -3.62
C GLU A 115 -10.81 -18.38 -3.99
N TYR A 116 -11.62 -17.96 -4.96
CA TYR A 116 -12.74 -18.78 -5.44
C TYR A 116 -12.58 -19.19 -6.90
N GLU A 117 -11.69 -18.53 -7.66
CA GLU A 117 -11.46 -18.85 -9.06
C GLU A 117 -10.04 -18.45 -9.49
N LYS A 118 -9.47 -19.22 -10.42
CA LYS A 118 -8.18 -18.95 -11.07
C LYS A 118 -8.34 -19.18 -12.57
N ILE A 119 -7.96 -18.20 -13.39
CA ILE A 119 -8.14 -18.22 -14.85
C ILE A 119 -6.78 -18.03 -15.52
N GLU A 120 -6.47 -18.88 -16.48
CA GLU A 120 -5.29 -18.71 -17.34
C GLU A 120 -5.60 -17.67 -18.41
N VAL A 121 -4.79 -16.60 -18.47
CA VAL A 121 -4.98 -15.49 -19.40
C VAL A 121 -3.92 -15.49 -20.49
N ASP A 122 -2.68 -15.80 -20.13
CA ASP A 122 -1.53 -15.81 -21.05
C ASP A 122 -0.43 -16.77 -20.53
N PRO A 123 -0.52 -18.08 -20.87
CA PRO A 123 0.28 -19.13 -20.26
C PRO A 123 1.79 -18.84 -20.30
N GLY A 124 2.44 -18.88 -19.13
CA GLY A 124 3.89 -18.68 -19.01
C GLY A 124 4.35 -17.23 -19.14
N THR A 125 3.43 -16.29 -19.32
CA THR A 125 3.74 -14.86 -19.49
C THR A 125 3.37 -14.08 -18.23
N LYS A 126 4.28 -13.24 -17.73
CA LYS A 126 4.03 -12.42 -16.55
C LYS A 126 2.89 -11.43 -16.79
N ILE A 127 1.91 -11.41 -15.87
CA ILE A 127 0.87 -10.39 -15.82
C ILE A 127 1.44 -9.08 -15.23
N LEU A 128 1.15 -7.96 -15.91
CA LEU A 128 1.64 -6.62 -15.57
C LEU A 128 0.72 -5.89 -14.59
N THR A 129 1.30 -4.93 -13.86
CA THR A 129 0.64 -4.13 -12.82
C THR A 129 -0.51 -3.28 -13.32
N ASP A 130 -0.47 -2.90 -14.60
CA ASP A 130 -1.42 -1.95 -15.21
C ASP A 130 -2.75 -2.63 -15.60
N THR A 131 -3.03 -3.80 -15.03
CA THR A 131 -4.30 -4.50 -15.15
C THR A 131 -5.39 -3.62 -14.53
N MET A 132 -6.46 -3.34 -15.27
CA MET A 132 -7.51 -2.40 -14.85
C MET A 132 -8.91 -2.95 -15.08
N ILE A 133 -9.85 -2.48 -14.27
CA ILE A 133 -11.27 -2.81 -14.43
C ILE A 133 -11.93 -1.77 -15.32
N ALA A 134 -12.76 -2.23 -16.25
CA ALA A 134 -13.53 -1.35 -17.11
C ALA A 134 -14.46 -0.45 -16.27
N PRO A 135 -14.77 0.79 -16.70
CA PRO A 135 -15.61 1.71 -15.93
C PRO A 135 -16.99 1.18 -15.53
N ARG A 136 -17.52 0.19 -16.29
CA ARG A 136 -18.81 -0.46 -16.02
C ARG A 136 -18.69 -1.71 -15.14
N ASN A 137 -17.49 -2.05 -14.68
CA ASN A 137 -17.18 -3.27 -13.92
C ASN A 137 -17.59 -4.59 -14.62
N ASP A 138 -17.72 -4.56 -15.94
CA ASP A 138 -18.11 -5.69 -16.79
C ASP A 138 -16.90 -6.46 -17.35
N PHE A 139 -15.74 -5.82 -17.45
CA PHE A 139 -14.50 -6.43 -17.94
C PHE A 139 -13.28 -6.10 -17.09
N LEU A 140 -12.30 -7.00 -17.12
CA LEU A 140 -10.94 -6.80 -16.62
C LEU A 140 -9.99 -6.76 -17.82
N TYR A 141 -9.32 -5.63 -18.03
CA TYR A 141 -8.26 -5.50 -19.03
C TYR A 141 -6.94 -5.94 -18.41
N VAL A 142 -6.43 -7.08 -18.87
CA VAL A 142 -5.20 -7.70 -18.37
C VAL A 142 -4.08 -7.48 -19.38
N LEU A 143 -2.94 -6.95 -18.92
CA LEU A 143 -1.75 -6.78 -19.73
C LEU A 143 -0.72 -7.85 -19.38
N SER A 144 -0.09 -8.41 -20.40
CA SER A 144 1.03 -9.34 -20.29
C SER A 144 2.26 -8.76 -21.00
N THR A 145 3.47 -9.29 -20.75
CA THR A 145 4.69 -8.81 -21.42
C THR A 145 4.69 -9.05 -22.92
N LYS A 146 3.99 -10.08 -23.38
CA LYS A 146 3.86 -10.45 -24.79
C LYS A 146 2.61 -11.30 -24.93
N LYS A 147 1.63 -10.84 -25.69
CA LYS A 147 0.45 -11.63 -26.03
C LYS A 147 0.63 -12.15 -27.44
N ASP A 148 1.12 -13.37 -27.57
CA ASP A 148 1.13 -14.07 -28.85
C ASP A 148 -0.28 -14.61 -29.11
N ASN A 149 -0.80 -14.38 -30.32
CA ASN A 149 -2.09 -14.92 -30.77
C ASN A 149 -2.01 -16.44 -30.99
#